data_AF-A0A522SJ29-F1
#
_entry.id   AF-A0A522SJ29-F1
#
_cell.length_a   1.000
_cell.length_b   1.000
_cell.length_c   1.000
_cell.angle_alpha   90.00
_cell.angle_beta   90.00
_cell.angle_gamma   90.00
#
_symmetry.space_group_name_H-M   'P 1'
#
loop_
_entity.id
_entity.type
_entity.pdbx_description
1 polymer ?
#
loop_
_entity_poly.entity_id
_entity_poly.type
_entity_poly.pdbx_seq_one_letter_code
_entity_poly.pdbx_strand_id
1 'polypeptide(L)'
;MDQDGLAEIFTDQAEWRRQKAKEHPEDARNLEAARHLDMLAQSAKGVDQSLITAAEELYEDIPDIEIWNEMLRQVGVWTFPSSAEDFLREFISKRSSGR
;
A
#
# COMPACT_ATOMS: atom_id res chain seq x y z
N MET A 1 -4.21 -2.20 -13.70
CA MET A 1 -4.70 -2.07 -12.32
C MET A 1 -5.80 -1.01 -12.31
N ASP A 2 -6.90 -1.26 -11.61
CA ASP A 2 -8.01 -0.33 -11.39
C ASP A 2 -8.23 -0.14 -9.87
N GLN A 3 -9.30 0.57 -9.48
CA GLN A 3 -9.60 0.84 -8.06
C GLN A 3 -9.83 -0.45 -7.27
N ASP A 4 -10.47 -1.44 -7.87
CA ASP A 4 -10.76 -2.72 -7.21
C ASP A 4 -9.47 -3.53 -7.03
N GLY A 5 -8.62 -3.59 -8.05
CA GLY A 5 -7.29 -4.22 -7.92
C GLY A 5 -6.40 -3.52 -6.89
N LEU A 6 -6.46 -2.19 -6.80
CA LEU A 6 -5.73 -1.45 -5.77
C LEU A 6 -6.29 -1.74 -4.36
N ALA A 7 -7.62 -1.82 -4.22
CA ALA A 7 -8.26 -2.19 -2.96
C ALA A 7 -7.90 -3.62 -2.53
N GLU A 8 -7.83 -4.56 -3.47
CA GLU A 8 -7.44 -5.95 -3.25
C GLU A 8 -6.01 -6.04 -2.71
N ILE A 9 -5.05 -5.34 -3.30
CA ILE A 9 -3.66 -5.30 -2.82
C ILE A 9 -3.56 -4.87 -1.34
N PHE A 10 -4.28 -3.81 -0.95
CA PHE A 10 -4.32 -3.37 0.45
C PHE A 10 -5.00 -4.40 1.35
N THR A 11 -6.07 -5.03 0.87
CA THR A 11 -6.82 -6.04 1.62
C THR A 11 -5.96 -7.27 1.89
N ASP A 12 -5.26 -7.79 0.89
CA ASP A 12 -4.36 -8.94 1.00
C ASP A 12 -3.24 -8.66 2.01
N GLN A 13 -2.64 -7.47 1.95
CA GLN A 13 -1.63 -7.08 2.92
C GLN A 13 -2.22 -6.95 4.34
N ALA A 14 -3.45 -6.44 4.48
CA ALA A 14 -4.13 -6.37 5.77
C ALA A 14 -4.38 -7.77 6.35
N GLU A 15 -4.77 -8.73 5.52
CA GLU A 15 -4.91 -10.14 5.91
C GLU A 15 -3.59 -10.75 6.35
N TRP A 16 -2.50 -10.50 5.61
CA TRP A 16 -1.17 -10.92 6.01
C TRP A 16 -0.79 -10.35 7.37
N ARG A 17 -1.08 -9.06 7.63
CA ARG A 17 -0.87 -8.42 8.94
C ARG A 17 -1.69 -9.06 10.05
N ARG A 18 -2.96 -9.40 9.80
CA ARG A 18 -3.80 -10.13 10.76
C ARG A 18 -3.24 -11.53 11.05
N GLN A 19 -2.69 -12.21 10.05
CA GLN A 19 -2.03 -13.49 10.24
C GLN A 19 -0.77 -13.33 11.10
N LYS A 20 0.05 -12.30 10.85
CA LYS A 20 1.19 -11.96 11.71
C LYS A 20 0.82 -11.61 13.13
N ALA A 21 -0.32 -10.96 13.36
CA ALA A 21 -0.83 -10.71 14.71
C ALA A 21 -1.19 -12.01 15.46
N LYS A 22 -1.60 -13.08 14.76
CA LYS A 22 -1.83 -14.40 15.41
C LYS A 22 -0.51 -15.09 15.76
N GLU A 23 0.52 -14.92 14.93
CA GLU A 23 1.86 -15.46 15.15
C GLU A 23 2.63 -14.71 16.25
N HIS A 24 2.36 -13.41 16.38
CA HIS A 24 3.01 -12.48 17.31
C HIS A 24 1.96 -11.66 18.08
N PRO A 25 1.19 -12.29 18.99
CA PRO A 25 0.09 -11.64 19.71
C PRO A 25 0.53 -10.48 20.61
N GLU A 26 1.80 -10.44 21.00
CA GLU A 26 2.42 -9.35 21.76
C GLU A 26 2.67 -8.09 20.93
N ASP A 27 2.72 -8.21 19.60
CA ASP A 27 2.99 -7.09 18.69
C ASP A 27 1.69 -6.49 18.14
N ALA A 28 1.11 -5.57 18.93
CA ALA A 28 -0.12 -4.87 18.58
C ALA A 28 -0.04 -4.09 17.26
N ARG A 29 1.19 -3.73 16.80
CA ARG A 29 1.40 -2.97 15.57
C ARG A 29 0.89 -3.72 14.33
N ASN A 30 0.84 -5.06 14.36
CA ASN A 30 0.28 -5.82 13.26
C ASN A 30 -1.22 -5.57 13.07
N LEU A 31 -1.99 -5.48 14.16
CA LEU A 31 -3.43 -5.18 14.08
C LEU A 31 -3.68 -3.71 13.71
N GLU A 32 -2.84 -2.80 14.20
CA GLU A 32 -2.91 -1.38 13.83
C GLU A 32 -2.61 -1.18 12.35
N ALA A 33 -1.56 -1.83 11.83
CA ALA A 33 -1.23 -1.81 10.41
C ALA A 33 -2.33 -2.41 9.53
N ALA A 34 -2.95 -3.52 9.95
CA ALA A 34 -4.09 -4.10 9.24
C ALA A 34 -5.25 -3.10 9.12
N ARG A 35 -5.60 -2.39 10.20
CA ARG A 35 -6.66 -1.37 10.17
C ARG A 35 -6.31 -0.19 9.26
N HIS A 36 -5.04 0.22 9.24
CA HIS A 36 -4.60 1.29 8.36
C HIS A 36 -4.72 0.87 6.89
N LEU A 37 -4.33 -0.36 6.55
CA LEU A 37 -4.50 -0.93 5.22
C LEU A 37 -5.98 -1.07 4.83
N ASP A 38 -6.87 -1.44 5.75
CA ASP A 38 -8.33 -1.47 5.49
C ASP A 38 -8.87 -0.08 5.11
N MET A 39 -8.38 0.97 5.78
CA MET A 39 -8.73 2.35 5.45
C MET A 39 -8.24 2.72 4.04
N LEU A 40 -7.02 2.31 3.66
CA LEU A 40 -6.51 2.53 2.31
C LEU A 40 -7.36 1.79 1.27
N ALA A 41 -7.69 0.52 1.50
CA ALA A 41 -8.58 -0.26 0.64
C ALA A 41 -9.93 0.42 0.41
N GLN A 42 -10.52 0.99 1.47
CA GLN A 42 -11.78 1.75 1.36
C GLN A 42 -11.61 3.03 0.53
N SER A 43 -10.49 3.73 0.71
CA SER A 43 -10.22 4.98 -0.02
C SER A 43 -9.88 4.76 -1.50
N ALA A 44 -9.46 3.56 -1.90
CA ALA A 44 -9.07 3.23 -3.28
C ALA A 44 -10.18 3.53 -4.30
N LYS A 45 -11.46 3.40 -3.91
CA LYS A 45 -12.62 3.71 -4.76
C LYS A 45 -12.70 5.17 -5.21
N GLY A 46 -12.10 6.09 -4.45
CA GLY A 46 -12.08 7.52 -4.76
C GLY A 46 -10.89 7.95 -5.60
N VAL A 47 -9.96 7.05 -5.91
CA VAL A 47 -8.72 7.37 -6.60
C VAL A 47 -8.98 7.55 -8.10
N ASP A 48 -8.43 8.63 -8.66
CA ASP A 48 -8.47 8.89 -10.10
C ASP A 48 -7.75 7.77 -10.87
N GLN A 49 -8.41 7.22 -11.89
CA GLN A 49 -7.87 6.14 -12.70
C GLN A 49 -6.53 6.52 -13.35
N SER A 50 -6.34 7.78 -13.75
CA SER A 50 -5.09 8.24 -14.34
C SER A 50 -3.90 8.15 -13.38
N LEU A 51 -4.14 8.32 -12.08
CA LEU A 51 -3.09 8.17 -11.06
C LEU A 51 -2.73 6.70 -10.86
N ILE A 52 -3.71 5.80 -10.89
CA ILE A 52 -3.50 4.35 -10.81
C ILE A 52 -2.67 3.89 -12.00
N THR A 53 -3.05 4.32 -13.21
CA THR A 53 -2.31 3.99 -14.43
C THR A 53 -0.88 4.53 -14.39
N ALA A 54 -0.66 5.77 -13.93
CA ALA A 54 0.69 6.33 -13.81
C ALA A 54 1.56 5.56 -12.80
N ALA A 55 0.97 5.06 -11.71
CA ALA A 55 1.69 4.21 -10.76
C ALA A 55 1.98 2.82 -11.35
N GLU A 56 1.04 2.24 -12.10
CA GLU A 56 1.22 0.95 -12.77
C GLU A 56 2.32 0.99 -13.84
N GLU A 57 2.39 2.04 -14.64
CA GLU A 57 3.46 2.23 -15.63
C GLU A 57 4.86 2.24 -15.00
N LEU A 58 4.97 2.73 -13.75
CA LEU A 58 6.21 2.69 -12.98
C LEU A 58 6.43 1.36 -12.24
N TYR A 59 5.42 0.49 -12.18
CA TYR A 59 5.47 -0.79 -11.48
C TYR A 59 5.96 -1.94 -12.39
N GLU A 60 5.96 -1.76 -13.72
CA GLU A 60 6.34 -2.80 -14.69
C GLU A 60 7.85 -3.16 -14.68
N ASP A 61 8.72 -2.31 -14.12
CA ASP A 61 10.15 -2.57 -13.97
C ASP A 61 10.46 -3.39 -12.70
N ILE A 62 11.25 -4.48 -12.81
CA ILE A 62 11.55 -5.42 -11.70
C ILE A 62 12.02 -4.74 -10.39
N PRO A 63 12.91 -3.72 -10.39
CA PRO A 63 13.30 -3.01 -9.16
C PRO A 63 12.14 -2.29 -8.45
N ASP A 64 11.06 -2.00 -9.17
CA ASP A 64 9.98 -1.14 -8.69
C ASP A 64 8.91 -1.93 -7.95
N ILE A 65 8.81 -3.22 -8.26
CA ILE A 65 8.05 -4.21 -7.50
C ILE A 65 8.62 -4.35 -6.08
N GLU A 66 9.95 -4.31 -5.91
CA GLU A 66 10.57 -4.36 -4.58
C GLU A 66 10.27 -3.11 -3.76
N ILE A 67 10.36 -1.92 -4.38
CA ILE A 67 10.03 -0.64 -3.74
C ILE A 67 8.57 -0.61 -3.33
N TRP A 68 7.66 -1.03 -4.22
CA TRP A 68 6.23 -1.11 -3.93
C TRP A 68 5.95 -2.03 -2.73
N ASN A 69 6.49 -3.25 -2.76
CA ASN A 69 6.30 -4.23 -1.69
C ASN A 69 6.88 -3.75 -0.36
N GLU A 70 8.02 -3.06 -0.38
CA GLU A 70 8.59 -2.46 0.83
C GLU A 70 7.70 -1.33 1.36
N MET A 71 7.24 -0.42 0.50
CA MET A 71 6.30 0.63 0.90
C MET A 71 5.02 0.04 1.51
N LEU A 72 4.45 -0.97 0.87
CA LEU A 72 3.24 -1.66 1.32
C LEU A 72 3.46 -2.33 2.68
N ARG A 73 4.63 -2.95 2.90
CA ARG A 73 5.02 -3.52 4.19
C ARG A 73 5.17 -2.44 5.26
N GLN A 74 5.62 -1.25 4.93
CA GLN A 74 5.82 -0.16 5.90
C GLN A 74 4.52 0.52 6.36
N VAL A 75 3.42 0.36 5.62
CA VAL A 75 2.12 0.96 5.97
C VAL A 75 1.67 0.55 7.36
N GLY A 76 1.31 1.56 8.16
CA GLY A 76 0.84 1.41 9.54
C GLY A 76 1.91 0.99 10.55
N VAL A 77 3.19 0.97 10.13
CA VAL A 77 4.34 0.70 11.00
C VAL A 77 5.33 1.85 10.96
N TRP A 78 5.73 2.26 9.76
CA TRP A 78 6.68 3.34 9.53
C TRP A 78 6.09 4.47 8.70
N THR A 79 5.19 4.14 7.77
CA THR A 79 4.47 5.12 6.93
C THR A 79 2.98 5.07 7.24
N PHE A 80 2.33 6.23 7.18
CA PHE A 80 0.92 6.38 7.54
C PHE A 80 0.20 7.24 6.48
N PRO A 81 0.12 6.78 5.22
CA PRO A 81 -0.60 7.51 4.17
C PRO A 81 -2.07 7.72 4.58
N SER A 82 -2.64 8.90 4.33
CA SER A 82 -4.02 9.17 4.76
C SER A 82 -5.05 8.56 3.80
N SER A 83 -4.62 8.20 2.59
CA SER A 83 -5.44 7.63 1.53
C SER A 83 -4.61 6.79 0.57
N ALA A 84 -5.28 5.97 -0.24
CA ALA A 84 -4.67 5.24 -1.36
C ALA A 84 -4.02 6.20 -2.36
N GLU A 85 -4.62 7.37 -2.58
CA GLU A 85 -4.04 8.42 -3.42
C GLU A 85 -2.69 8.90 -2.87
N ASP A 86 -2.59 9.18 -1.56
CA ASP A 86 -1.33 9.59 -0.94
C ASP A 86 -0.24 8.52 -1.10
N PHE A 87 -0.61 7.24 -0.93
CA PHE A 87 0.30 6.11 -1.13
C PHE A 87 0.85 6.08 -2.58
N LEU A 88 -0.03 6.20 -3.58
CA LEU A 88 0.40 6.21 -4.99
C LEU A 88 1.27 7.43 -5.31
N ARG A 89 0.91 8.61 -4.80
CA ARG A 89 1.71 9.83 -4.99
C ARG A 89 3.10 9.69 -4.38
N GLU A 90 3.21 9.09 -3.20
CA GLU A 90 4.51 8.81 -2.59
C GLU A 90 5.33 7.82 -3.44
N PHE A 91 4.71 6.75 -3.93
CA PHE A 91 5.37 5.77 -4.80
C PHE A 91 5.93 6.44 -6.07
N ILE A 92 5.08 7.17 -6.80
CA ILE A 92 5.47 7.94 -7.98
C ILE A 92 6.57 8.96 -7.64
N SER A 93 6.49 9.64 -6.49
CA SER A 93 7.50 10.60 -6.07
C SER A 93 8.87 9.93 -5.84
N LYS A 94 8.92 8.77 -5.17
CA LYS A 94 10.18 8.04 -4.94
C LYS A 94 10.81 7.56 -6.26
N ARG A 95 10.00 7.22 -7.26
CA ARG A 95 10.45 6.79 -8.59
C ARG A 95 10.91 7.95 -9.47
N SER A 96 10.19 9.06 -9.46
CA SER A 96 10.51 10.25 -10.27
C SER A 96 11.65 11.09 -9.69
N SER A 97 11.91 11.00 -8.38
CA SER A 97 12.91 11.83 -7.70
C SER A 97 14.33 11.26 -7.67
N GLY A 98 14.63 10.19 -8.43
CA GLY A 98 15.90 9.44 -8.46
C GLY A 98 17.19 10.23 -8.17
N ARG A 99 17.45 10.48 -6.89
CA ARG A 99 18.70 10.93 -6.29
C ARG A 99 19.01 10.02 -5.13
#